data_AF-A0A969LVS6-F1
#
_entry.id   AF-A0A969LVS6-F1
#
_cell.length_a   1.000
_cell.length_b   1.000
_cell.length_c   1.000
_cell.angle_alpha   90.00
_cell.angle_beta   90.00
_cell.angle_gamma   90.00
#
_symmetry.space_group_name_H-M   'P 1'
#
loop_
_entity.id
_entity.type
_entity.pdbx_description
1 polymer ?
#
loop_
_entity_poly.entity_id
_entity_poly.type
_entity_poly.pdbx_seq_one_letter_code
_entity_poly.pdbx_strand_id
1 'polypeptide(L)'
;MLVAFFIVVLGLTPSLISIWLLRQADARAQERLRLAMESVANRGLPALRLPPDHHYVEGTGYIIGDLTCRFNARSSYIRCAVNPIGPCQDCPHYQPKPLRAE
;
A
#
# COMPACT_ATOMS: atom_id res chain seq x y z
N MET A 1 -1.65 -59.17 -24.90
CA MET A 1 -2.40 -58.21 -24.05
C MET A 1 -1.67 -57.83 -22.77
N LEU A 2 -1.15 -58.78 -21.98
CA LEU A 2 -0.37 -58.50 -20.76
C LEU A 2 0.89 -57.64 -20.99
N VAL A 3 1.67 -57.89 -22.03
CA VAL A 3 2.89 -57.12 -22.33
C VAL A 3 2.57 -55.65 -22.62
N ALA A 4 1.53 -55.38 -23.41
CA ALA A 4 1.09 -54.02 -23.70
C ALA A 4 0.61 -53.31 -22.43
N PHE A 5 -0.09 -54.02 -21.53
CA PHE A 5 -0.49 -53.48 -20.23
C PHE A 5 0.73 -53.09 -19.37
N PHE A 6 1.75 -53.95 -19.28
CA PHE A 6 2.97 -53.65 -18.52
C PHE A 6 3.72 -52.43 -19.07
N ILE A 7 3.81 -52.29 -20.40
CA ILE A 7 4.47 -51.13 -21.03
C ILE A 7 3.72 -49.84 -20.69
N VAL A 8 2.39 -49.85 -20.76
CA VAL A 8 1.56 -48.68 -20.43
C VAL A 8 1.70 -48.30 -18.95
N VAL A 9 1.68 -49.27 -18.05
CA VAL A 9 1.81 -49.02 -16.60
C VAL A 9 3.20 -48.52 -16.24
N LEU A 10 4.27 -49.12 -16.77
CA LEU A 10 5.65 -48.67 -16.55
C LEU A 10 5.92 -47.29 -17.17
N GLY A 11 5.25 -46.95 -18.27
CA GLY A 11 5.39 -45.64 -18.92
C GLY A 11 4.60 -44.53 -18.24
N LEU A 12 3.39 -44.81 -17.73
CA LEU A 12 2.57 -43.79 -17.06
C LEU A 12 2.99 -43.51 -15.62
N THR A 13 3.52 -44.51 -14.92
CA THR A 13 3.92 -44.39 -13.51
C THR A 13 4.87 -43.21 -13.24
N PRO A 14 5.99 -42.98 -13.96
CA PRO A 14 6.86 -41.84 -13.69
C PRO A 14 6.16 -40.49 -13.94
N SER A 15 5.28 -40.41 -14.94
CA SER A 15 4.50 -39.20 -15.24
C SER A 15 3.49 -38.89 -14.13
N LEU A 16 2.78 -39.92 -13.64
CA LEU A 16 1.83 -39.77 -12.53
C LEU A 16 2.54 -39.41 -11.22
N ILE A 17 3.68 -40.06 -10.93
CA ILE A 17 4.48 -39.76 -9.74
C ILE A 17 5.04 -38.34 -9.80
N SER A 18 5.54 -37.90 -10.96
CA SER A 18 6.03 -36.53 -11.16
C SER A 18 4.94 -35.49 -10.87
N ILE A 19 3.75 -35.67 -11.45
CA ILE A 19 2.60 -34.77 -11.21
C ILE A 19 2.21 -34.76 -9.73
N TRP A 20 2.21 -35.93 -9.09
CA TRP A 20 1.86 -36.04 -7.68
C TRP A 20 2.86 -35.31 -6.77
N LEU A 21 4.16 -35.46 -7.03
CA LEU A 21 5.23 -34.77 -6.30
C LEU A 21 5.15 -33.25 -6.47
N LEU A 22 4.91 -32.76 -7.69
CA LEU A 22 4.73 -31.32 -7.96
C LEU A 22 3.54 -30.75 -7.19
N ARG A 23 2.39 -31.42 -7.25
CA ARG A 23 1.20 -31.00 -6.49
C ARG A 23 1.41 -30.97 -4.99
N GLN A 24 2.16 -31.93 -4.44
CA GLN A 24 2.45 -31.96 -3.02
C GLN A 24 3.48 -30.90 -2.60
N ALA A 25 4.42 -30.55 -3.48
CA ALA A 25 5.35 -29.44 -3.26
C ALA A 25 4.63 -28.08 -3.27
N ASP A 26 3.69 -27.89 -4.20
CA ASP A 26 2.89 -26.66 -4.31
C ASP A 26 2.08 -26.39 -3.04
N ALA A 27 1.44 -27.43 -2.48
CA ALA A 27 0.67 -27.30 -1.22
C ALA A 27 1.54 -26.82 -0.04
N ARG A 28 2.80 -27.27 0.05
CA ARG A 28 3.74 -26.82 1.10
C ARG A 28 4.23 -25.40 0.86
N ALA A 29 4.36 -24.99 -0.40
CA ALA A 29 4.80 -23.64 -0.76
C ALA A 29 3.71 -22.60 -0.45
N GLN A 30 2.44 -22.94 -0.71
CA GLN A 30 1.30 -22.05 -0.43
C GLN A 30 1.19 -21.67 1.05
N GLU A 31 1.34 -22.64 1.96
CA GLU A 31 1.24 -22.38 3.40
C GLU A 31 2.35 -21.45 3.90
N ARG A 32 3.58 -21.65 3.41
CA ARG A 32 4.71 -20.75 3.72
C ARG A 32 4.47 -19.33 3.23
N LEU A 33 3.92 -19.19 2.03
CA LEU A 33 3.53 -17.90 1.45
C LEU A 33 2.45 -17.22 2.29
N ARG A 34 1.43 -17.97 2.73
CA ARG A 34 0.35 -17.47 3.57
C ARG A 34 0.88 -16.91 4.89
N LEU A 35 1.70 -17.67 5.61
CA LEU A 35 2.31 -17.22 6.86
C LEU A 35 3.22 -15.99 6.66
N ALA A 36 3.97 -15.94 5.55
CA ALA A 36 4.78 -14.78 5.21
C ALA A 36 3.91 -13.54 4.96
N MET A 37 2.81 -13.66 4.22
CA MET A 37 1.86 -12.57 3.98
C MET A 37 1.22 -12.07 5.27
N GLU A 38 0.79 -12.96 6.17
CA GLU A 38 0.22 -12.60 7.47
C GLU A 38 1.24 -11.83 8.33
N SER A 39 2.51 -12.21 8.29
CA SER A 39 3.58 -11.49 9.00
C SER A 39 3.82 -10.07 8.48
N VAL A 40 3.56 -9.82 7.18
CA VAL A 40 3.66 -8.48 6.57
C VAL A 40 2.40 -7.67 6.84
N ALA A 41 1.22 -8.28 6.77
CA ALA A 41 -0.05 -7.63 7.08
C ALA A 41 -0.08 -7.11 8.52
N ASN A 42 0.41 -7.92 9.47
CA ASN A 42 0.45 -7.55 10.88
C ASN A 42 1.60 -6.59 11.24
N ARG A 43 2.57 -6.41 10.34
CA ARG A 43 3.63 -5.39 10.47
C ARG A 43 3.14 -3.98 10.21
N GLY A 44 1.82 -3.78 10.06
CA GLY A 44 1.10 -2.51 10.01
C GLY A 44 1.99 -1.35 9.63
N LEU A 45 2.03 -1.02 8.33
CA LEU A 45 2.79 0.10 7.75
C LEU A 45 3.04 1.13 8.83
N PRO A 46 4.30 1.31 9.30
CA PRO A 46 4.59 2.16 10.45
C PRO A 46 3.85 3.45 10.17
N ALA A 47 2.83 3.74 10.99
CA ALA A 47 1.86 4.79 10.72
C ALA A 47 2.69 5.97 10.24
N LEU A 48 2.62 6.25 8.93
CA LEU A 48 3.48 7.25 8.32
C LEU A 48 3.16 8.46 9.17
N ARG A 49 4.11 8.89 10.02
CA ARG A 49 3.87 10.00 10.94
C ARG A 49 3.79 11.19 10.04
N LEU A 50 2.59 11.39 9.49
CA LEU A 50 2.32 12.38 8.51
C LEU A 50 2.59 13.69 9.25
N PRO A 51 3.48 14.54 8.73
CA PRO A 51 3.85 15.75 9.42
C PRO A 51 2.58 16.50 9.84
N PRO A 52 2.56 17.15 11.01
CA PRO A 52 1.34 17.72 11.60
C PRO A 52 0.65 18.78 10.73
N ASP A 53 1.31 19.23 9.65
CA ASP A 53 0.77 20.15 8.65
C ASP A 53 -0.06 19.45 7.57
N HIS A 54 -0.24 18.12 7.61
CA HIS A 54 -1.07 17.39 6.65
C HIS A 54 -2.48 17.21 7.20
N HIS A 55 -3.44 17.67 6.40
CA HIS A 55 -4.85 17.62 6.74
C HIS A 55 -5.62 16.97 5.60
N TYR A 56 -6.47 16.00 5.94
CA TYR A 56 -7.38 15.42 4.97
C TYR A 56 -8.63 16.30 4.86
N VAL A 57 -8.93 16.78 3.65
CA VAL A 57 -10.15 17.53 3.36
C VAL A 57 -11.00 16.72 2.39
N GLU A 58 -12.22 16.42 2.81
CA GLU A 58 -13.16 15.65 2.00
C GLU A 58 -13.40 16.31 0.64
N GLY A 59 -13.35 15.51 -0.43
CA GLY A 59 -13.46 15.97 -1.82
C GLY A 59 -12.19 16.58 -2.43
N THR A 60 -11.15 16.89 -1.64
CA THR A 60 -9.87 17.45 -2.14
C THR A 60 -8.69 16.50 -1.92
N GLY A 61 -8.75 15.66 -0.88
CA GLY A 61 -7.67 14.76 -0.48
C GLY A 61 -6.76 15.38 0.58
N TYR A 62 -5.50 14.95 0.62
CA TYR A 62 -4.52 15.47 1.56
C TYR A 62 -4.00 16.85 1.12
N ILE A 63 -4.04 17.79 2.05
CA ILE A 63 -3.56 19.16 1.88
C ILE A 63 -2.47 19.41 2.91
N ILE A 64 -1.44 20.16 2.53
CA ILE A 64 -0.38 20.57 3.44
C ILE A 64 -0.43 22.05 3.79
N GLY A 65 0.08 22.39 4.98
CA GLY A 65 0.15 23.76 5.49
C GLY A 65 -1.09 24.16 6.29
N ASP A 66 -1.03 25.35 6.87
CA ASP A 66 -2.06 25.84 7.80
C ASP A 66 -3.33 26.28 7.05
N LEU A 67 -4.45 25.58 7.28
CA LEU A 67 -5.77 25.86 6.70
C LEU A 67 -6.42 27.15 7.24
N THR A 68 -5.94 27.66 8.37
CA THR A 68 -6.41 28.92 8.92
C THR A 68 -5.81 30.12 8.19
N CYS A 69 -4.77 29.92 7.36
CA CYS A 69 -4.19 30.98 6.52
C CYS A 69 -5.01 31.20 5.23
N ARG A 70 -5.30 32.47 4.92
CA ARG A 70 -5.96 32.90 3.67
C ARG A 70 -5.18 32.53 2.42
N PHE A 71 -3.85 32.45 2.51
CA PHE A 71 -2.96 32.13 1.40
C PHE A 71 -2.55 30.66 1.30
N ASN A 72 -3.18 29.77 2.09
CA ASN A 72 -2.99 28.33 1.93
C ASN A 72 -3.28 27.91 0.48
N ALA A 73 -2.37 27.15 -0.14
CA ALA A 73 -2.49 26.79 -1.55
C ALA A 73 -3.47 25.64 -1.82
N ARG A 74 -4.02 25.02 -0.77
CA ARG A 74 -4.96 23.88 -0.83
C ARG A 74 -4.43 22.73 -1.71
N SER A 75 -3.13 22.48 -1.62
CA SER A 75 -2.40 21.50 -2.41
C SER A 75 -1.75 20.46 -1.50
N SER A 76 -1.55 19.25 -2.01
CA SER A 76 -0.76 18.20 -1.36
C SER A 76 0.74 18.45 -1.40
N TYR A 77 1.21 19.41 -2.22
CA TYR A 77 2.64 19.64 -2.48
C TYR A 77 3.11 21.04 -2.13
N ILE A 78 2.20 22.02 -2.08
CA ILE A 78 2.52 23.43 -1.85
C ILE A 78 1.73 23.91 -0.63
N ARG A 79 2.42 24.50 0.35
CA ARG A 79 1.80 25.00 1.59
C ARG A 79 1.09 26.34 1.39
N CYS A 80 1.76 27.29 0.74
CA CYS A 80 1.32 28.67 0.63
C CYS A 80 1.56 29.20 -0.78
N ALA A 81 0.58 29.90 -1.35
CA ALA A 81 0.66 30.42 -2.72
C ALA A 81 1.70 31.54 -2.85
N VAL A 82 1.91 32.33 -1.80
CA VAL A 82 2.85 33.47 -1.80
C VAL A 82 4.21 33.13 -1.20
N ASN A 83 4.32 32.04 -0.45
CA ASN A 83 5.58 31.54 0.09
C ASN A 83 5.64 30.01 0.01
N PRO A 84 5.91 29.43 -1.19
CA PRO A 84 5.80 27.98 -1.41
C PRO A 84 6.75 27.14 -0.56
N ILE A 85 7.88 27.72 -0.13
CA ILE A 85 9.02 27.02 0.46
C ILE A 85 9.11 27.24 1.98
N GLY A 86 8.48 28.29 2.52
CA GLY A 86 8.63 28.68 3.92
C GLY A 86 7.70 27.94 4.91
N PRO A 87 8.11 27.82 6.18
CA PRO A 87 7.28 27.25 7.24
C PRO A 87 6.09 28.17 7.59
N CYS A 88 4.99 27.60 8.06
CA CYS A 88 3.81 28.38 8.48
C CYS A 88 4.02 29.10 9.82
N GLN A 89 4.86 28.55 10.71
CA GLN A 89 4.99 28.99 12.11
C GLN A 89 5.47 30.44 12.30
N ASP A 90 6.18 31.01 11.31
CA ASP A 90 6.74 32.37 11.34
C ASP A 90 6.59 33.09 9.98
N CYS A 91 5.53 32.77 9.22
CA CYS A 91 5.38 33.30 7.87
C CYS A 91 4.98 34.80 7.89
N PRO A 92 5.78 35.72 7.32
CA PRO A 92 5.45 37.16 7.31
C PRO A 92 4.22 37.49 6.45
N HIS A 93 3.82 36.56 5.58
CA HIS A 93 2.64 36.71 4.73
C HIS A 93 1.37 36.11 5.37
N TYR A 94 1.45 35.54 6.57
CA TYR A 94 0.28 34.91 7.19
C TYR A 94 -0.87 35.91 7.37
N GLN A 95 -2.05 35.53 6.90
CA GLN A 95 -3.30 36.27 7.13
C GLN A 95 -4.37 35.27 7.55
N PRO A 96 -5.09 35.49 8.67
CA PRO A 96 -6.16 34.60 9.09
C PRO A 96 -7.30 34.62 8.06
N LYS A 97 -7.83 33.45 7.74
CA LYS A 97 -9.02 33.28 6.92
C LYS A 97 -10.23 33.76 7.75
N PRO A 98 -11.09 34.64 7.22
CA PRO A 98 -12.29 35.05 7.93
C PRO A 98 -13.16 33.82 8.18
N LEU A 99 -13.58 33.63 9.43
CA LEU A 99 -14.60 32.63 9.78
C LEU A 99 -15.86 32.99 8.99
N ARG A 100 -16.27 32.12 8.07
CA ARG A 100 -17.62 32.21 7.53
C ARG A 100 -18.55 31.82 8.67
N ALA A 101 -19.28 32.80 9.21
CA ALA A 101 -20.51 32.52 9.93
C ALA A 101 -21.49 32.02 8.88
N GLU A 102 -21.80 30.72 8.95
CA GLU A 102 -22.80 30.05 8.13
C GLU A 102 -24.03 29.78 9.01
#